data_AF-A0A1S1NI33-F1
#
_entry.id   AF-A0A1S1NI33-F1
#
_cell.length_a   1.000
_cell.length_b   1.000
_cell.length_c   1.000
_cell.angle_alpha   90.00
_cell.angle_beta   90.00
_cell.angle_gamma   90.00
#
_symmetry.space_group_name_H-M   'P 1'
#
loop_
_entity.id
_entity.type
_entity.pdbx_description
1 polymer ?
#
loop_
_entity_poly.entity_id
_entity_poly.type
_entity_poly.pdbx_seq_one_letter_code
_entity_poly.pdbx_strand_id
1 'polypeptide(L)'
;MTTIRVGACRRPRSVLAGPALMVALLSLVAAVAPRAHADAVDNNFLTALKTRGIDFASGQSAIIAGHEVCDELDLGRQKSDVVSDVMNNSRLDGYHAGFFVGVSISAFCPRHSG
;
A
#
# COMPACT_ATOMS: atom_id res chain seq x y z
N MET A 1 -18.40 19.14 -7.59
CA MET A 1 -19.66 18.50 -7.19
C MET A 1 -20.24 17.82 -8.42
N THR A 2 -20.01 16.53 -8.59
CA THR A 2 -20.49 15.79 -9.75
C THR A 2 -21.11 14.50 -9.25
N THR A 3 -22.40 14.38 -9.53
CA THR A 3 -23.39 13.46 -8.97
C THR A 3 -23.10 11.99 -9.26
N ILE A 4 -23.09 11.17 -8.21
CA ILE A 4 -23.07 9.71 -8.26
C ILE A 4 -24.42 9.22 -8.81
N ARG A 5 -24.41 8.54 -9.96
CA ARG A 5 -25.57 7.77 -10.43
C ARG A 5 -25.37 6.30 -10.06
N VAL A 6 -26.01 5.90 -8.96
CA VAL A 6 -26.15 4.49 -8.55
C VAL A 6 -27.17 3.83 -9.50
N GLY A 7 -26.67 3.24 -10.59
CA GLY A 7 -27.46 2.37 -11.45
C GLY A 7 -27.56 0.98 -10.82
N ALA A 8 -28.64 0.74 -10.06
CA ALA A 8 -29.05 -0.59 -9.65
C ALA A 8 -29.30 -1.46 -10.90
N CYS A 9 -28.33 -2.27 -11.31
CA CYS A 9 -28.57 -3.28 -12.33
C CYS A 9 -29.35 -4.43 -11.68
N ARG A 10 -30.66 -4.41 -11.92
CA ARG A 10 -31.67 -5.37 -11.48
C ARG A 10 -31.20 -6.80 -11.73
N ARG A 11 -31.28 -7.63 -10.70
CA ARG A 11 -31.23 -9.10 -10.81
C ARG A 11 -32.38 -9.58 -11.71
N PRO A 12 -32.13 -10.24 -12.86
CA PRO A 12 -33.14 -11.10 -13.44
C PRO A 12 -33.02 -12.50 -12.81
N ARG A 13 -34.06 -12.88 -12.07
CA ARG A 13 -34.41 -14.29 -11.83
C ARG A 13 -34.76 -14.93 -13.17
N SER A 14 -34.12 -16.06 -13.49
CA SER A 14 -34.63 -17.17 -14.33
C SER A 14 -33.65 -18.35 -14.17
N VAL A 15 -33.96 -19.41 -13.41
CA VAL A 15 -34.91 -20.52 -13.62
C VAL A 15 -34.23 -21.73 -14.30
N LEU A 16 -34.00 -22.74 -13.45
CA LEU A 16 -34.09 -24.19 -13.64
C LEU A 16 -33.14 -24.99 -14.56
N ALA A 17 -32.61 -26.05 -13.92
CA ALA A 17 -32.51 -27.44 -14.35
C ALA A 17 -31.22 -27.93 -15.06
N GLY A 18 -30.39 -28.63 -14.27
CA GLY A 18 -29.41 -29.62 -14.73
C GLY A 18 -28.57 -30.15 -13.56
N PRO A 19 -28.55 -31.47 -13.26
CA PRO A 19 -27.75 -31.99 -12.16
C PRO A 19 -26.25 -31.82 -12.46
N ALA A 20 -25.57 -31.20 -11.49
CA ALA A 20 -24.21 -30.70 -11.59
C ALA A 20 -23.16 -31.81 -11.52
N LEU A 21 -22.35 -31.95 -12.56
CA LEU A 21 -21.00 -32.50 -12.44
C LEU A 21 -20.08 -31.34 -12.04
N MET A 22 -19.89 -31.17 -10.74
CA MET A 22 -19.01 -30.14 -10.17
C MET A 22 -17.54 -30.53 -10.39
N VAL A 23 -16.89 -29.89 -11.35
CA VAL A 23 -15.46 -29.59 -11.25
C VAL A 23 -15.36 -28.08 -11.28
N ALA A 24 -15.33 -27.49 -10.09
CA ALA A 24 -15.17 -26.06 -9.90
C ALA A 24 -13.79 -25.65 -10.43
N LEU A 25 -13.77 -25.07 -11.62
CA LEU A 25 -12.68 -24.21 -12.06
C LEU A 25 -12.54 -23.14 -10.98
N LEU A 26 -11.42 -23.14 -10.25
CA LEU A 26 -11.03 -22.05 -9.37
C LEU A 26 -11.00 -20.78 -10.21
N SER A 27 -12.12 -20.06 -10.22
CA SER A 27 -12.19 -18.71 -10.74
C SER A 27 -11.46 -17.85 -9.73
N LEU A 28 -10.14 -17.76 -9.88
CA LEU A 28 -9.36 -16.72 -9.25
C LEU A 28 -9.82 -15.39 -9.86
N VAL A 29 -10.96 -14.90 -9.39
CA VAL A 29 -11.34 -13.50 -9.56
C VAL A 29 -10.29 -12.75 -8.76
N ALA A 30 -9.19 -12.42 -9.42
CA ALA A 30 -8.30 -11.37 -8.98
C ALA A 30 -9.20 -10.14 -8.83
N ALA A 31 -9.60 -9.87 -7.58
CA ALA A 31 -10.19 -8.61 -7.22
C ALA A 31 -9.20 -7.57 -7.72
N VAL A 32 -9.57 -6.85 -8.77
CA VAL A 32 -8.80 -5.70 -9.23
C VAL A 32 -8.96 -4.69 -8.09
N ALA A 33 -8.06 -4.75 -7.12
CA ALA A 33 -7.96 -3.71 -6.13
C ALA A 33 -7.82 -2.40 -6.93
N PRO A 34 -8.57 -1.34 -6.56
CA PRO A 34 -8.51 -0.09 -7.29
C PRO A 34 -7.08 0.45 -7.21
N ARG A 35 -6.28 0.22 -8.28
CA ARG A 35 -4.89 0.69 -8.41
C ARG A 35 -4.78 2.19 -8.12
N ALA A 36 -5.81 2.93 -8.51
CA ALA A 36 -5.95 4.36 -8.24
C ALA A 36 -5.71 4.76 -6.77
N HIS A 37 -6.03 3.89 -5.79
CA HIS A 37 -5.74 4.18 -4.39
C HIS A 37 -4.26 3.97 -4.04
N ALA A 38 -3.62 2.91 -4.55
CA ALA A 38 -2.19 2.68 -4.34
C ALA A 38 -1.36 3.80 -5.00
N ASP A 39 -1.68 4.13 -6.26
CA ASP A 39 -1.01 5.22 -6.97
C ASP A 39 -1.15 6.56 -6.23
N ALA A 40 -2.31 6.84 -5.64
CA ALA A 40 -2.52 8.08 -4.87
C ALA A 40 -1.69 8.11 -3.57
N VAL A 41 -1.61 6.98 -2.85
CA VAL A 41 -0.80 6.84 -1.64
C VAL A 41 0.69 6.97 -1.96
N ASP A 42 1.16 6.28 -3.00
CA ASP A 42 2.54 6.31 -3.48
C ASP A 42 2.96 7.74 -3.86
N ASN A 43 2.12 8.45 -4.61
CA ASN A 43 2.38 9.83 -5.01
C ASN A 43 2.41 10.79 -3.81
N ASN A 44 1.52 10.60 -2.83
CA ASN A 44 1.51 11.41 -1.61
C ASN A 44 2.77 11.16 -0.77
N PHE A 45 3.16 9.90 -0.61
CA PHE A 45 4.39 9.50 0.06
C PHE A 45 5.62 10.16 -0.59
N LEU A 46 5.78 10.03 -1.92
CA LEU A 46 6.89 10.65 -2.65
C LEU A 46 6.89 12.17 -2.53
N THR A 47 5.71 12.80 -2.54
CA THR A 47 5.57 14.25 -2.36
C THR A 47 6.02 14.69 -0.96
N ALA A 48 5.67 13.92 0.07
CA ALA A 48 6.08 14.19 1.45
C ALA A 48 7.61 14.11 1.60
N LEU A 49 8.25 13.09 1.01
CA LEU A 49 9.71 12.96 0.99
C LEU A 49 10.38 14.15 0.29
N LYS A 50 9.89 14.51 -0.90
CA LYS A 50 10.43 15.64 -1.67
C LYS A 50 10.30 16.97 -0.94
N THR A 51 9.20 17.19 -0.23
CA THR A 51 8.97 18.41 0.56
C THR A 51 9.96 18.54 1.73
N ARG A 52 10.54 17.42 2.19
CA ARG A 52 11.56 17.37 3.23
C ARG A 52 12.99 17.26 2.70
N GLY A 53 13.20 17.31 1.38
CA GLY A 53 14.53 17.16 0.78
C GLY A 53 15.12 15.76 0.93
N ILE A 54 14.26 14.75 1.10
CA ILE A 54 14.68 13.34 1.16
C ILE A 54 14.72 12.80 -0.27
N ASP A 55 15.93 12.55 -0.76
CA ASP A 55 16.17 12.03 -2.11
C ASP A 55 16.52 10.54 -2.09
N PHE A 56 15.91 9.81 -3.02
CA PHE A 56 16.17 8.40 -3.30
C PHE A 56 16.66 8.25 -4.75
N ALA A 57 17.27 7.11 -5.08
CA ALA A 57 17.72 6.85 -6.45
C ALA A 57 16.58 6.91 -7.48
N SER A 58 15.37 6.55 -7.07
CA SER A 58 14.13 6.69 -7.84
C SER A 58 12.91 6.67 -6.92
N GLY A 59 11.75 7.15 -7.43
CA GLY A 59 10.48 7.03 -6.70
C GLY A 59 10.13 5.58 -6.37
N GLN A 60 10.37 4.65 -7.31
CA GLN A 60 10.15 3.22 -7.07
C GLN A 60 10.99 2.67 -5.92
N SER A 61 12.28 3.05 -5.83
CA SER A 61 13.14 2.62 -4.72
C SER A 61 12.67 3.17 -3.37
N ALA A 62 12.13 4.38 -3.33
CA ALA A 62 11.57 4.95 -2.10
C ALA A 62 10.32 4.20 -1.65
N ILE A 63 9.44 3.84 -2.60
CA ILE A 63 8.21 3.08 -2.31
C ILE A 63 8.56 1.69 -1.79
N ILE A 64 9.49 0.98 -2.44
CA ILE A 64 9.96 -0.35 -1.99
C ILE A 64 10.52 -0.26 -0.57
N ALA A 65 11.43 0.69 -0.31
CA ALA A 65 11.99 0.89 1.02
C ALA A 65 10.91 1.28 2.06
N GLY A 66 9.86 2.00 1.63
CA GLY A 66 8.74 2.36 2.51
C GLY A 66 7.89 1.15 2.91
N HIS A 67 7.70 0.18 2.01
CA HIS A 67 7.06 -1.10 2.33
C HIS A 67 7.93 -1.98 3.23
N GLU A 68 9.24 -2.00 3.00
CA GLU A 68 10.19 -2.76 3.82
C GLU A 68 10.15 -2.33 5.30
N VAL A 69 9.90 -1.04 5.58
CA VAL A 69 9.64 -0.58 6.96
C VAL A 69 8.49 -1.35 7.61
N CYS A 70 7.40 -1.62 6.89
CA CYS A 70 6.28 -2.40 7.44
C CYS A 70 6.69 -3.85 7.70
N ASP A 71 7.42 -4.46 6.77
CA ASP A 71 7.87 -5.85 6.89
C ASP A 71 8.76 -6.03 8.14
N GLU A 72 9.70 -5.12 8.35
CA GLU A 72 10.59 -5.14 9.52
C GLU A 72 9.83 -4.95 10.84
N LEU A 73 8.81 -4.08 10.86
CA LEU A 73 7.96 -3.89 12.04
C LEU A 73 7.05 -5.11 12.28
N ASP A 74 6.55 -5.75 11.23
CA ASP A 74 5.76 -6.98 11.32
C ASP A 74 6.59 -8.17 11.83
N LEU A 75 7.91 -8.17 11.59
CA LEU A 75 8.87 -9.08 12.21
C LEU A 75 9.16 -8.78 13.69
N GLY A 76 8.53 -7.74 14.26
CA GLY A 76 8.64 -7.36 15.66
C GLY A 76 9.84 -6.47 15.98
N ARG A 77 10.51 -5.90 14.96
CA ARG A 77 11.60 -4.96 15.19
C ARG A 77 11.10 -3.63 15.73
N GLN A 78 11.96 -2.95 16.47
CA GLN A 78 11.62 -1.63 17.00
C GLN A 78 11.77 -0.56 15.93
N LYS A 79 10.91 0.45 15.96
CA LYS A 79 10.98 1.61 15.05
C LYS A 79 12.35 2.30 15.08
N SER A 80 12.99 2.38 16.25
CA SER A 80 14.35 2.93 16.42
C SER A 80 15.42 2.16 15.67
N ASP A 81 15.29 0.83 15.62
CA ASP A 81 16.24 -0.06 14.97
C ASP A 81 16.07 0.06 13.45
N VAL A 82 14.84 0.14 12.96
CA VAL A 82 14.53 0.41 11.55
C VAL A 82 15.04 1.78 11.12
N VAL A 83 14.88 2.82 11.94
CA VAL A 83 15.46 4.15 11.68
C VAL A 83 16.99 4.07 11.57
N SER A 84 17.63 3.33 12.46
CA SER A 84 19.09 3.14 12.44
C SER A 84 19.56 2.42 11.17
N ASP A 85 18.81 1.42 10.72
CA ASP A 85 19.11 0.73 9.45
C ASP A 85 18.92 1.64 8.24
N VAL A 86 17.87 2.45 8.22
CA VAL A 86 17.68 3.45 7.16
C VAL A 86 18.87 4.40 7.13
N MET A 87 19.36 4.87 8.27
CA MET A 87 20.56 5.72 8.32
C MET A 87 21.80 4.99 7.78
N ASN A 88 22.01 3.73 8.17
CA ASN A 88 23.20 2.95 7.78
C ASN A 88 23.21 2.58 6.29
N ASN A 89 22.04 2.41 5.69
CA ASN A 89 21.89 1.97 4.29
C ASN A 89 21.57 3.13 3.32
N SER A 90 21.52 4.36 3.82
CA SER A 90 21.23 5.54 3.01
C SER A 90 22.14 6.72 3.38
N ARG A 91 21.87 7.90 2.82
CA ARG A 91 22.56 9.15 3.16
C ARG A 91 21.73 10.02 4.11
N LEU A 92 20.68 9.46 4.70
CA LEU A 92 19.77 10.18 5.59
C LEU A 92 20.36 10.29 6.99
N ASP A 93 20.31 11.49 7.57
CA ASP A 93 20.59 11.67 8.99
C ASP A 93 19.41 11.14 9.84
N GLY A 94 19.56 11.15 11.17
CA GLY A 94 18.53 10.64 12.07
C GLY A 94 17.19 11.37 11.96
N TYR A 95 17.19 12.66 11.59
CA TYR A 95 15.97 13.42 11.41
C TYR A 95 15.21 12.96 10.16
N HIS A 96 15.91 12.87 9.02
CA HIS A 96 15.32 12.46 7.75
C HIS A 96 14.95 10.96 7.75
N ALA A 97 15.77 10.11 8.37
CA ALA A 97 15.46 8.69 8.54
C ALA A 97 14.23 8.46 9.44
N GLY A 98 14.14 9.20 10.55
CA GLY A 98 12.96 9.18 11.42
C GLY A 98 11.70 9.64 10.70
N PHE A 99 11.80 10.72 9.91
CA PHE A 99 10.69 11.20 9.09
C PHE A 99 10.29 10.16 8.03
N PHE A 100 11.25 9.56 7.33
CA PHE A 100 11.01 8.51 6.35
C PHE A 100 10.25 7.34 6.96
N VAL A 101 10.73 6.78 8.08
CA VAL A 101 10.05 5.68 8.76
C VAL A 101 8.64 6.08 9.20
N GLY A 102 8.47 7.28 9.77
CA GLY A 102 7.15 7.77 10.19
C GLY A 102 6.14 7.89 9.05
N VAL A 103 6.55 8.46 7.91
CA VAL A 103 5.66 8.60 6.75
C VAL A 103 5.37 7.25 6.10
N SER A 104 6.36 6.34 6.04
CA SER A 104 6.17 4.96 5.58
C SER A 104 5.13 4.22 6.42
N ILE A 105 5.20 4.34 7.74
CA ILE A 105 4.20 3.74 8.65
C ILE A 105 2.80 4.28 8.36
N SER A 106 2.67 5.60 8.21
CA SER A 106 1.38 6.24 7.95
C SER A 106 0.78 5.90 6.58
N ALA A 107 1.62 5.65 5.57
CA ALA A 107 1.20 5.40 4.20
C ALA A 107 0.93 3.91 3.93
N PHE A 108 1.80 3.03 4.43
CA PHE A 108 1.88 1.64 4.00
C PHE A 108 1.59 0.61 5.10
N CYS A 109 1.67 0.99 6.38
CA CYS A 109 1.57 0.04 7.49
C CYS A 109 0.25 0.20 8.27
N PRO A 110 -0.91 -0.26 7.74
CA PRO A 110 -2.22 -0.09 8.39
C PRO A 110 -2.34 -0.80 9.75
N ARG A 111 -1.43 -1.72 10.07
CA ARG A 111 -1.34 -2.40 11.36
C ARG A 111 -0.57 -1.60 12.41
N HIS A 112 0.26 -0.65 11.96
CA HIS A 112 1.16 0.16 12.78
C HIS A 112 0.83 1.66 12.76
N SER A 113 -0.21 2.05 12.02
CA SER A 113 -0.80 3.39 12.02
C SER A 113 -1.60 3.60 13.32
N GLY A 114 -0.94 4.11 14.35
CA GLY A 114 -1.52 4.37 15.67
C GLY A 114 -0.71 5.38 16.45
#